data_AF-A0AAF0RZV6-F1
#
_entry.id   AF-A0AAF0RZV6-F1
#
_cell.length_a   1.000
_cell.length_b   1.000
_cell.length_c   1.000
_cell.angle_alpha   90.00
_cell.angle_beta   90.00
_cell.angle_gamma   90.00
#
_symmetry.space_group_name_H-M   'P 1'
#
loop_
_entity.id
_entity.type
_entity.pdbx_description
1 polymer ?
#
loop_
_entity_poly.entity_id
_entity_poly.type
_entity_poly.pdbx_seq_one_letter_code
_entity_poly.pdbx_strand_id
1 'polypeptide(L)'
;MVDHTELARKALLEVTPASTVGQPVGTVDEGDGVVSVLFSNRMPGYPGWRWTVSIAQVEGDEPTVLEVELMPGDGSLLAPDWVPWADRMAEYRAGQDADDEDADEDDEDADADEDLDDDAEEADYEDPDDDEADDDASDDDDDEFEDDEDDLEESDDDELDGVDVDAAGDDTDDADTDDEDAGDEDTPVEEPAPTRSRGSRRRASRVRPTDPDEDLELDRLDPSETDPERHGA
;
A
#
# COMPACT_ATOMS: atom_id res chain seq x y z
N MET A 1 4.82 22.19 -33.61
CA MET A 1 4.73 21.01 -32.74
C MET A 1 3.61 20.16 -33.31
N VAL A 2 3.88 18.87 -33.55
CA VAL A 2 2.86 17.92 -34.02
C VAL A 2 1.81 17.78 -32.91
N ASP A 3 0.54 17.64 -33.26
CA ASP A 3 -0.52 17.39 -32.28
C ASP A 3 -0.65 15.88 -32.06
N HIS A 4 -0.32 15.42 -30.86
CA HIS A 4 -0.34 14.00 -30.50
C HIS A 4 -1.64 13.59 -29.77
N THR A 5 -2.59 14.50 -29.63
CA THR A 5 -3.83 14.31 -28.87
C THR A 5 -4.64 13.09 -29.32
N GLU A 6 -4.78 12.88 -30.63
CA GLU A 6 -5.56 11.75 -31.17
C GLU A 6 -4.87 10.40 -30.95
N LEU A 7 -3.55 10.34 -31.12
CA LEU A 7 -2.75 9.15 -30.84
C LEU A 7 -2.83 8.79 -29.36
N ALA A 8 -2.67 9.78 -28.49
CA ALA A 8 -2.77 9.59 -27.05
C ALA A 8 -4.17 9.16 -26.61
N ARG A 9 -5.22 9.77 -27.16
CA ARG A 9 -6.61 9.37 -26.88
C ARG A 9 -6.87 7.94 -27.34
N LYS A 10 -6.37 7.54 -28.50
CA LYS A 10 -6.51 6.15 -28.98
C LYS A 10 -5.87 5.18 -27.99
N ALA A 11 -4.62 5.44 -27.57
CA ALA A 11 -3.91 4.59 -26.61
C ALA A 11 -4.64 4.47 -25.27
N LEU A 12 -5.18 5.59 -24.75
CA LEU A 12 -5.99 5.55 -23.53
C LEU A 12 -7.22 4.64 -23.66
N LEU A 13 -7.88 4.65 -24.82
CA LEU A 13 -9.06 3.83 -25.05
C LEU A 13 -8.76 2.33 -25.18
N GLU A 14 -7.48 1.96 -25.30
CA GLU A 14 -7.05 0.56 -25.26
C GLU A 14 -6.99 0.02 -23.82
N VAL A 15 -6.81 0.89 -22.82
CA VAL A 15 -6.61 0.51 -21.41
C VAL A 15 -7.77 0.89 -20.48
N THR A 16 -8.58 1.88 -20.84
CA THR A 16 -9.66 2.39 -19.98
C THR A 16 -10.89 2.80 -20.80
N PRO A 17 -12.11 2.67 -20.25
CA PRO A 17 -13.32 3.10 -20.96
C PRO A 17 -13.34 4.62 -21.20
N ALA A 18 -13.92 5.05 -22.32
CA ALA A 18 -14.00 6.47 -22.70
C ALA A 18 -14.67 7.38 -21.66
N SER A 19 -15.49 6.83 -20.76
CA SER A 19 -16.15 7.56 -19.68
C SER A 19 -15.17 8.11 -18.64
N THR A 20 -14.01 7.46 -18.45
CA THR A 20 -12.98 7.85 -17.47
C THR A 20 -12.03 8.92 -18.01
N VAL A 21 -11.94 9.05 -19.34
CA VAL A 21 -11.08 9.99 -20.03
C VAL A 21 -11.80 11.30 -20.30
N GLY A 22 -11.27 12.40 -19.81
CA GLY A 22 -11.83 13.74 -20.01
C GLY A 22 -11.24 14.49 -21.20
N GLN A 23 -11.18 15.82 -21.05
CA GLN A 23 -10.64 16.70 -22.07
C GLN A 23 -9.11 16.70 -22.02
N PRO A 24 -8.43 16.91 -23.17
CA PRO A 24 -6.99 17.18 -23.16
C PRO A 24 -6.73 18.46 -22.37
N VAL A 25 -5.76 18.39 -21.46
CA VAL A 25 -5.39 19.47 -20.53
C VAL A 25 -4.14 20.20 -21.03
N GLY A 26 -3.21 19.48 -21.64
CA GLY A 26 -1.99 20.05 -22.20
C GLY A 26 -0.97 18.99 -22.58
N THR A 27 0.21 19.44 -22.95
CA THR A 27 1.37 18.60 -23.24
C THR A 27 2.59 19.09 -22.45
N VAL A 28 3.46 18.17 -22.05
CA VAL A 28 4.74 18.44 -21.40
C VAL A 28 5.85 17.84 -22.27
N ASP A 29 6.91 18.62 -22.49
CA ASP A 29 8.13 18.16 -23.16
C ASP A 29 9.04 17.56 -22.09
N GLU A 30 9.28 16.25 -22.17
CA GLU A 30 10.09 15.51 -21.19
C GLU A 30 11.58 15.51 -21.56
N GLY A 31 11.94 16.12 -22.70
CA GLY A 31 13.28 16.04 -23.29
C GLY A 31 13.46 14.82 -24.19
N ASP A 32 14.60 14.77 -24.89
CA ASP A 32 15.04 13.61 -25.70
C ASP A 32 14.01 13.07 -26.72
N GLY A 33 13.13 13.94 -27.21
CA GLY A 33 12.09 13.59 -28.16
C GLY A 33 10.86 12.92 -27.52
N VAL A 34 10.71 12.96 -26.20
CA VAL A 34 9.53 12.45 -25.49
C VAL A 34 8.56 13.58 -25.16
N VAL A 35 7.29 13.37 -25.49
CA VAL A 35 6.20 14.31 -25.18
C VAL A 35 5.11 13.59 -24.41
N SER A 36 4.76 14.12 -23.25
CA SER A 36 3.66 13.65 -22.43
C SER A 36 2.38 14.41 -22.76
N VAL A 37 1.32 13.71 -23.15
CA VAL A 37 -0.01 14.28 -23.42
C VAL A 37 -0.92 14.01 -22.23
N LEU A 38 -1.49 15.07 -21.65
CA LEU A 38 -2.27 15.01 -20.42
C LEU A 38 -3.77 15.16 -20.69
N PHE A 39 -4.59 14.35 -20.05
CA PHE A 39 -6.05 14.45 -20.06
C PHE A 39 -6.59 14.53 -18.64
N SER A 40 -7.68 15.27 -18.44
CA SER A 40 -8.38 15.30 -17.15
C SER A 40 -8.98 13.92 -16.88
N ASN A 41 -8.87 13.42 -15.66
CA ASN A 41 -9.54 12.20 -15.24
C ASN A 41 -11.02 12.47 -14.84
N ARG A 42 -11.88 11.48 -15.06
CA ARG A 42 -13.31 11.49 -14.68
C ARG A 42 -13.69 10.39 -13.68
N MET A 43 -12.74 9.57 -13.23
CA MET A 43 -13.04 8.53 -12.24
C MET A 43 -13.31 9.15 -10.86
N PRO A 44 -14.40 8.76 -10.18
CA PRO A 44 -14.80 9.36 -8.90
C PRO A 44 -13.81 9.11 -7.77
N GLY A 45 -13.09 7.97 -7.78
CA GLY A 45 -12.09 7.63 -6.77
C GLY A 45 -10.73 8.32 -6.94
N TYR A 46 -10.53 9.04 -8.04
CA TYR A 46 -9.25 9.67 -8.39
C TYR A 46 -9.42 11.18 -8.69
N PRO A 47 -10.01 11.96 -7.75
CA PRO A 47 -10.20 13.39 -7.95
C PRO A 47 -8.85 14.11 -8.06
N GLY A 48 -8.70 15.01 -9.05
CA GLY A 48 -7.45 15.75 -9.27
C GLY A 48 -6.38 15.00 -10.07
N TRP A 49 -6.52 13.68 -10.24
CA TRP A 49 -5.60 12.87 -11.04
C TRP A 49 -5.77 13.17 -12.53
N ARG A 50 -4.76 12.81 -13.32
CA ARG A 50 -4.71 13.03 -14.77
C ARG A 50 -4.23 11.76 -15.45
N TRP A 51 -4.79 11.51 -16.61
CA TRP A 51 -4.24 10.52 -17.53
C TRP A 51 -3.05 11.15 -18.25
N THR A 52 -1.92 10.46 -18.29
CA THR A 52 -0.72 10.86 -19.02
C THR A 52 -0.40 9.78 -20.04
N VAL A 53 -0.07 10.20 -21.26
CA VAL A 53 0.42 9.30 -22.31
C VAL A 53 1.75 9.84 -22.80
N SER A 54 2.81 9.09 -22.57
CA SER A 54 4.16 9.46 -23.01
C SER A 54 4.38 8.93 -24.42
N ILE A 55 4.81 9.80 -25.33
CA ILE A 55 4.97 9.51 -26.75
C ILE A 55 6.39 9.84 -27.18
N ALA A 56 7.07 8.87 -27.80
CA ALA A 56 8.35 9.08 -28.45
C ALA A 56 8.14 9.70 -29.84
N GLN A 57 8.83 10.79 -30.10
CA GLN A 57 8.88 11.50 -31.37
C GLN A 57 10.33 11.56 -31.85
N VAL A 58 10.66 10.68 -32.79
CA VAL A 58 11.96 10.67 -33.48
C VAL A 58 11.80 11.37 -34.84
N GLU A 59 12.81 12.15 -35.25
CA GLU A 59 12.77 12.83 -36.55
C GLU A 59 12.87 11.81 -37.69
N GLY A 60 11.88 11.81 -38.58
CA GLY A 60 11.83 10.91 -39.74
C GLY A 60 11.04 9.62 -39.54
N ASP A 61 10.64 9.33 -38.30
CA ASP A 61 9.83 8.16 -37.93
C ASP A 61 8.42 8.56 -37.46
N GLU A 62 7.49 7.59 -37.48
CA GLU A 62 6.13 7.76 -36.96
C GLU A 62 6.16 7.73 -35.41
N PRO A 63 5.49 8.67 -34.72
CA PRO A 63 5.48 8.69 -33.26
C PRO A 63 4.90 7.41 -32.65
N THR A 64 5.49 6.94 -31.56
CA THR A 64 5.08 5.72 -30.86
C THR A 64 4.71 6.03 -29.41
N VAL A 65 3.74 5.28 -28.87
CA VAL A 65 3.34 5.39 -27.46
C VAL A 65 4.30 4.55 -26.63
N LEU A 66 4.84 5.13 -25.57
CA LEU A 66 5.73 4.46 -24.63
C LEU A 66 4.93 3.86 -23.47
N GLU A 67 4.09 4.67 -22.84
CA GLU A 67 3.32 4.30 -21.66
C GLU A 67 2.02 5.08 -21.55
N VAL A 68 1.10 4.53 -20.77
CA VAL A 68 -0.18 5.14 -20.39
C VAL A 68 -0.33 4.97 -18.90
N GLU A 69 -0.42 6.08 -18.17
CA GLU A 69 -0.44 6.09 -16.71
C GLU A 69 -1.52 7.05 -16.18
N LEU A 70 -1.95 6.80 -14.96
CA LEU A 70 -2.81 7.69 -14.20
C LEU A 70 -1.99 8.29 -13.07
N MET A 71 -1.67 9.58 -13.18
CA MET A 71 -0.80 10.26 -12.24
C MET A 71 -1.54 11.29 -11.39
N PRO A 72 -1.14 11.48 -10.12
CA PRO A 72 -1.71 12.52 -9.29
C PRO A 72 -1.37 13.90 -9.85
N GLY A 73 -2.38 14.76 -9.96
CA GLY A 73 -2.24 16.14 -10.39
C GLY A 73 -2.45 17.12 -9.25
N ASP A 74 -2.58 18.39 -9.61
CA ASP A 74 -2.94 19.43 -8.64
C ASP A 74 -4.34 19.15 -8.05
N GLY A 75 -4.42 19.09 -6.73
CA GLY A 75 -5.65 18.75 -6.00
C GLY A 75 -5.91 17.25 -5.84
N SER A 76 -4.97 16.37 -6.22
CA SER A 76 -5.07 14.94 -5.92
C SER A 76 -5.00 14.65 -4.42
N LEU A 77 -5.84 13.72 -3.97
CA LEU A 77 -5.68 13.10 -2.65
C LEU A 77 -4.50 12.13 -2.71
N LEU A 78 -3.45 12.47 -1.97
CA LEU A 78 -2.25 11.63 -1.83
C LEU A 78 -2.33 10.81 -0.55
N ALA A 79 -1.67 9.65 -0.58
CA ALA A 79 -1.46 8.85 0.61
C ALA A 79 -0.64 9.65 1.65
N PRO A 80 -0.83 9.39 2.95
CA PRO A 80 0.07 9.90 3.97
C PRO A 80 1.48 9.30 3.80
N ASP A 81 2.46 9.89 4.47
CA ASP A 81 3.80 9.32 4.55
C ASP A 81 3.74 7.88 5.07
N TRP A 82 4.59 7.03 4.49
CA TRP A 82 4.71 5.66 4.94
C TRP A 82 5.29 5.62 6.35
N VAL A 83 4.74 4.71 7.17
CA VAL A 83 5.18 4.48 8.55
C VAL A 83 5.66 3.04 8.63
N PRO A 84 6.87 2.78 9.16
CA PRO A 84 7.37 1.43 9.34
C PRO A 84 6.40 0.53 10.08
N TRP A 85 6.37 -0.74 9.68
CA TRP A 85 5.47 -1.71 10.30
C TRP A 85 5.71 -1.84 11.81
N ALA A 86 6.97 -1.83 12.24
CA ALA A 86 7.31 -1.87 13.66
C ALA A 86 6.69 -0.71 14.47
N ASP A 87 6.71 0.51 13.92
CA ASP A 87 6.11 1.69 14.56
C ASP A 87 4.58 1.61 14.59
N ARG A 88 3.95 1.07 13.53
CA ARG A 88 2.50 0.82 13.53
C ARG A 88 2.08 -0.20 14.60
N MET A 89 2.97 -1.15 14.91
CA MET A 89 2.73 -2.18 15.91
C MET A 89 3.07 -1.75 17.34
N ALA A 90 3.67 -0.57 17.54
CA ALA A 90 4.12 -0.13 18.86
C ALA A 90 2.97 -0.04 19.87
N GLU A 91 1.81 0.50 19.47
CA GLU A 91 0.65 0.61 20.35
C GLU A 91 0.02 -0.75 20.67
N TYR A 92 -0.03 -1.66 19.69
CA TYR A 92 -0.47 -3.04 19.91
C TYR A 92 0.43 -3.78 20.89
N ARG A 93 1.75 -3.68 20.73
CA ARG A 93 2.73 -4.31 21.62
C ARG A 93 2.66 -3.74 23.03
N ALA A 94 2.58 -2.42 23.16
CA ALA A 94 2.41 -1.78 24.47
C ALA A 94 1.09 -2.18 25.16
N GLY A 95 0.04 -2.50 24.40
CA GLY A 95 -1.18 -3.09 24.94
C GLY A 95 -0.94 -4.49 25.49
N GLN A 96 -0.29 -5.37 24.72
CA GLN A 96 0.07 -6.72 25.17
C GLN A 96 0.96 -6.70 26.42
N ASP A 97 2.01 -5.86 26.43
CA ASP A 97 2.90 -5.73 27.58
C ASP A 97 2.12 -5.29 28.84
N ALA A 98 1.13 -4.39 28.71
CA ALA A 98 0.29 -3.97 29.84
C ALA A 98 -0.70 -5.06 30.29
N ASP A 99 -1.30 -5.81 29.35
CA ASP A 99 -2.17 -6.95 29.68
C ASP A 99 -1.37 -8.07 30.40
N ASP A 100 -0.11 -8.30 30.01
CA ASP A 100 0.80 -9.24 30.69
C ASP A 100 1.19 -8.72 32.10
N GLU A 101 1.51 -7.42 32.24
CA GLU A 101 1.80 -6.79 33.55
C GLU A 101 0.61 -6.87 34.53
N ASP A 102 -0.62 -6.63 34.06
CA ASP A 102 -1.84 -6.74 34.88
C ASP A 102 -2.14 -8.22 35.29
N ALA A 103 -1.70 -9.20 34.50
CA ALA A 103 -1.86 -10.62 34.84
C ALA A 103 -0.83 -11.10 35.89
N ASP A 104 0.39 -10.56 35.86
CA ASP A 104 1.42 -10.84 36.86
C ASP A 104 1.10 -10.19 38.24
N GLU A 105 0.38 -9.06 38.28
CA GLU A 105 -0.07 -8.40 39.52
C GLU A 105 -1.26 -9.14 40.21
N ASP A 106 -2.04 -9.97 39.49
CA ASP A 106 -3.15 -10.75 40.06
C ASP A 106 -2.70 -12.12 40.65
N ASP A 107 -1.47 -12.57 40.36
CA ASP A 107 -0.88 -13.81 40.91
C ASP A 107 -0.20 -13.60 42.29
N GLU A 108 0.07 -12.35 42.70
CA GLU A 108 0.67 -12.05 44.02
C GLU A 108 -0.34 -11.90 45.19
N ASP A 109 -1.65 -11.99 44.93
CA ASP A 109 -2.71 -12.01 45.96
C ASP A 109 -3.35 -13.42 46.14
N ALA A 110 -2.82 -14.46 45.48
CA ALA A 110 -3.26 -15.85 45.63
C ALA A 110 -2.51 -16.65 46.72
N ASP A 111 -1.40 -16.13 47.25
CA ASP A 111 -0.61 -16.76 48.33
C ASP A 111 -1.07 -16.35 49.74
N ALA A 112 -2.36 -16.49 50.06
CA ALA A 112 -2.82 -16.25 51.43
C ALA A 112 -4.10 -17.02 51.84
N ASP A 113 -4.20 -18.32 51.57
CA ASP A 113 -5.10 -19.24 52.31
C ASP A 113 -4.78 -20.72 52.03
N GLU A 114 -3.70 -21.24 52.62
CA GLU A 114 -3.55 -22.69 52.80
C GLU A 114 -4.47 -23.17 53.95
N ASP A 115 -5.79 -23.30 53.76
CA ASP A 115 -6.68 -24.07 54.66
C ASP A 115 -8.14 -24.22 54.13
N LEU A 116 -8.33 -24.66 52.88
CA LEU A 116 -9.63 -25.18 52.43
C LEU A 116 -9.62 -26.71 52.35
N ASP A 117 -10.23 -27.26 53.41
CA ASP A 117 -10.73 -28.61 53.63
C ASP A 117 -11.10 -29.36 52.34
N ASP A 118 -10.46 -30.51 52.20
CA ASP A 118 -10.75 -31.61 51.27
C ASP A 118 -12.16 -32.16 51.53
N ASP A 119 -13.19 -31.61 50.87
CA ASP A 119 -14.48 -32.31 50.69
C ASP A 119 -15.32 -31.69 49.56
N ALA A 120 -15.12 -32.14 48.33
CA ALA A 120 -16.08 -31.93 47.24
C ALA A 120 -15.99 -33.07 46.21
N GLU A 121 -16.60 -34.20 46.59
CA GLU A 121 -17.38 -35.12 45.75
C GLU A 121 -17.13 -35.06 44.23
N GLU A 122 -16.49 -36.10 43.67
CA GLU A 122 -16.49 -36.39 42.22
C GLU A 122 -17.94 -36.46 41.70
N ALA A 123 -18.40 -35.39 41.06
CA ALA A 123 -19.57 -35.44 40.20
C ALA A 123 -19.12 -35.93 38.82
N ASP A 124 -19.28 -37.23 38.61
CA ASP A 124 -19.26 -37.92 37.32
C ASP A 124 -20.30 -37.27 36.39
N TYR A 125 -19.83 -36.46 35.44
CA TYR A 125 -20.65 -35.99 34.33
C TYR A 125 -20.50 -37.00 33.19
N GLU A 126 -21.41 -37.98 33.18
CA GLU A 126 -21.70 -38.81 32.01
C GLU A 126 -22.03 -37.87 30.83
N ASP A 127 -21.16 -37.86 29.81
CA ASP A 127 -21.44 -37.28 28.50
C ASP A 127 -22.36 -38.23 27.73
N PRO A 128 -23.61 -37.86 27.41
CA PRO A 128 -24.51 -38.71 26.68
C PRO A 128 -24.94 -38.00 25.39
N ASP A 129 -24.05 -37.80 24.43
CA ASP A 129 -24.42 -37.50 23.04
C ASP A 129 -23.29 -37.92 22.07
N ASP A 130 -22.98 -39.22 22.10
CA ASP A 130 -22.36 -39.95 21.00
C ASP A 130 -23.49 -40.49 20.10
N ASP A 131 -24.03 -39.63 19.23
CA ASP A 131 -24.96 -40.02 18.17
C ASP A 131 -24.17 -40.32 16.88
N GLU A 132 -23.73 -41.57 16.78
CA GLU A 132 -23.21 -42.19 15.56
C GLU A 132 -24.34 -42.32 14.52
N ALA A 133 -24.32 -41.45 13.49
CA ALA A 133 -25.11 -41.60 12.29
C ALA A 133 -24.21 -41.73 11.04
N ASP A 134 -23.99 -43.00 10.70
CA ASP A 134 -23.64 -43.61 9.42
C ASP A 134 -24.03 -42.82 8.15
N ASP A 135 -23.11 -42.69 7.19
CA ASP A 135 -23.45 -42.87 5.76
C ASP A 135 -22.20 -43.17 4.91
N ASP A 136 -22.18 -44.41 4.42
CA ASP A 136 -21.32 -44.98 3.38
C ASP A 136 -21.55 -44.30 2.03
N ALA A 137 -20.48 -43.80 1.40
CA ALA A 137 -20.44 -43.67 -0.05
C ALA A 137 -19.03 -43.97 -0.54
N SER A 138 -18.85 -45.22 -0.96
CA SER A 138 -17.81 -45.64 -1.87
C SER A 138 -17.81 -44.79 -3.15
N ASP A 139 -16.66 -44.26 -3.56
CA ASP A 139 -16.34 -44.05 -4.98
C ASP A 139 -14.87 -44.36 -5.20
N ASP A 140 -14.69 -45.43 -5.97
CA ASP A 140 -13.48 -45.89 -6.62
C ASP A 140 -13.31 -45.01 -7.86
N ASP A 141 -12.25 -44.22 -7.95
CA ASP A 141 -11.77 -43.75 -9.25
C ASP A 141 -10.23 -43.75 -9.28
N ASP A 142 -9.78 -44.48 -10.27
CA ASP A 142 -8.45 -44.87 -10.70
C ASP A 142 -7.80 -43.71 -11.46
N ASP A 143 -6.62 -43.24 -11.06
CA ASP A 143 -5.74 -42.51 -11.97
C ASP A 143 -4.26 -42.72 -11.57
N GLU A 144 -3.66 -43.67 -12.29
CA GLU A 144 -2.23 -43.91 -12.43
C GLU A 144 -1.53 -42.64 -12.96
N PHE A 145 -0.97 -41.82 -12.07
CA PHE A 145 -0.06 -40.75 -12.49
C PHE A 145 1.33 -41.35 -12.72
N GLU A 146 1.64 -41.59 -13.99
CA GLU A 146 2.99 -41.85 -14.48
C GLU A 146 3.92 -40.69 -14.03
N ASP A 147 4.94 -41.06 -13.28
CA ASP A 147 6.06 -40.22 -12.83
C ASP A 147 6.87 -39.81 -14.07
N ASP A 148 6.60 -38.62 -14.61
CA ASP A 148 7.45 -37.97 -15.62
C ASP A 148 8.46 -37.08 -14.87
N GLU A 149 9.57 -37.72 -14.50
CA GLU A 149 10.77 -37.11 -13.94
C GLU A 149 11.59 -36.42 -15.05
N ASP A 150 11.18 -35.23 -15.50
CA ASP A 150 12.01 -34.39 -16.37
C ASP A 150 12.14 -32.94 -15.83
N ASP A 151 13.30 -32.73 -15.20
CA ASP A 151 14.20 -31.58 -15.39
C ASP A 151 13.70 -30.17 -15.00
N LEU A 152 13.70 -29.90 -13.68
CA LEU A 152 13.78 -28.52 -13.19
C LEU A 152 15.26 -28.16 -12.99
N GLU A 153 15.85 -27.55 -14.02
CA GLU A 153 17.14 -26.88 -13.96
C GLU A 153 17.07 -25.77 -12.90
N GLU A 154 17.66 -26.06 -11.73
CA GLU A 154 17.92 -25.12 -10.64
C GLU A 154 18.93 -24.06 -11.15
N SER A 155 18.43 -22.94 -11.64
CA SER A 155 19.22 -21.70 -11.67
C SER A 155 19.02 -20.98 -10.36
N ASP A 156 19.93 -21.23 -9.42
CA ASP A 156 20.31 -20.29 -8.36
C ASP A 156 20.63 -18.92 -9.00
N ASP A 157 19.72 -17.98 -8.89
CA ASP A 157 19.97 -16.53 -9.06
C ASP A 157 19.65 -15.85 -7.72
N ASP A 158 20.39 -16.24 -6.69
CA ASP A 158 20.46 -15.54 -5.40
C ASP A 158 21.84 -14.87 -5.26
N GLU A 159 22.05 -13.82 -6.04
CA GLU A 159 23.12 -12.84 -5.79
C GLU A 159 22.56 -11.40 -5.76
N LEU A 160 21.62 -11.18 -4.84
CA LEU A 160 21.32 -9.83 -4.34
C LEU A 160 22.40 -9.40 -3.34
N ASP A 161 23.45 -8.77 -3.89
CA ASP A 161 24.53 -8.11 -3.15
C ASP A 161 23.96 -7.05 -2.19
N GLY A 162 24.12 -7.30 -0.89
CA GLY A 162 23.65 -6.40 0.17
C GLY A 162 24.39 -5.06 0.09
N VAL A 163 23.64 -3.98 -0.11
CA VAL A 163 24.19 -2.62 -0.06
C VAL A 163 24.56 -2.28 1.39
N ASP A 164 25.85 -2.30 1.72
CA ASP A 164 26.35 -1.81 3.00
C ASP A 164 26.24 -0.28 3.06
N VAL A 165 25.24 0.23 3.79
CA VAL A 165 24.95 1.67 3.92
C VAL A 165 25.79 2.41 4.97
N ASP A 166 26.79 1.77 5.58
CA ASP A 166 27.53 2.36 6.72
C ASP A 166 28.96 2.85 6.40
N ALA A 167 29.40 2.90 5.13
CA ALA A 167 30.72 3.43 4.78
C ALA A 167 30.71 4.92 4.42
N ALA A 168 30.25 5.76 5.35
CA ALA A 168 30.41 7.21 5.27
C ALA A 168 31.33 7.73 6.38
N GLY A 169 32.60 7.92 6.03
CA GLY A 169 33.46 8.93 6.64
C GLY A 169 34.47 8.45 7.68
N ASP A 170 35.74 8.41 7.28
CA ASP A 170 36.86 9.17 7.88
C ASP A 170 38.17 8.50 7.45
N ASP A 171 38.86 9.09 6.47
CA ASP A 171 40.30 8.88 6.32
C ASP A 171 40.89 10.17 5.74
N THR A 172 41.48 10.93 6.65
CA THR A 172 42.46 11.96 6.39
C THR A 172 43.72 11.32 5.82
N ASP A 173 44.22 11.75 4.65
CA ASP A 173 45.67 11.80 4.46
C ASP A 173 46.12 12.92 3.50
N ASP A 174 47.14 13.57 4.00
CA ASP A 174 47.94 14.71 3.58
C ASP A 174 48.78 14.42 2.31
N ALA A 175 48.83 15.36 1.35
CA ALA A 175 50.04 15.57 0.54
C ALA A 175 49.99 16.88 -0.28
N ASP A 176 50.86 17.80 0.16
CA ASP A 176 51.47 18.94 -0.53
C ASP A 176 51.42 18.96 -2.07
N THR A 177 50.97 20.08 -2.62
CA THR A 177 51.59 20.63 -3.84
C THR A 177 51.61 22.16 -3.76
N ASP A 178 52.84 22.66 -3.58
CA ASP A 178 53.34 24.02 -3.76
C ASP A 178 53.02 24.56 -5.16
N ASP A 179 52.26 25.65 -5.25
CA ASP A 179 52.20 26.50 -6.43
C ASP A 179 52.08 27.97 -5.99
N GLU A 180 53.14 28.71 -6.28
CA GLU A 180 53.35 30.09 -5.89
C GLU A 180 52.91 31.00 -7.06
N ASP A 181 51.83 31.77 -6.93
CA ASP A 181 51.70 33.00 -7.71
C ASP A 181 50.88 34.09 -6.99
N ALA A 182 51.24 35.33 -7.32
CA ALA A 182 51.23 36.52 -6.49
C ALA A 182 49.85 37.16 -6.22
N GLY A 183 49.76 37.66 -4.97
CA GLY A 183 49.05 38.84 -4.47
C GLY A 183 47.92 39.50 -5.27
N ASP A 184 46.76 39.62 -4.59
CA ASP A 184 46.05 40.90 -4.47
C ASP A 184 45.17 40.86 -3.20
N GLU A 185 45.29 41.88 -2.35
CA GLU A 185 44.49 42.03 -1.14
C GLU A 185 43.09 42.55 -1.54
N ASP A 186 42.05 41.73 -1.45
CA ASP A 186 40.67 42.23 -1.44
C ASP A 186 39.85 41.55 -0.33
N THR A 187 39.17 42.40 0.44
CA THR A 187 38.56 42.06 1.73
C THR A 187 37.12 41.60 1.50
N PRO A 188 36.69 40.39 1.88
CA PRO A 188 35.30 40.01 1.71
C PRO A 188 34.42 40.66 2.79
N VAL A 189 33.50 41.50 2.31
CA VAL A 189 32.35 42.05 3.04
C VAL A 189 31.42 40.93 3.51
N GLU A 190 31.09 40.91 4.80
CA GLU A 190 30.11 39.99 5.39
C GLU A 190 28.69 40.41 4.98
N GLU A 191 27.98 39.56 4.24
CA GLU A 191 26.57 39.73 3.88
C GLU A 191 25.68 39.03 4.95
N PRO A 192 24.69 39.70 5.57
CA PRO A 192 23.89 39.08 6.62
C PRO A 192 22.78 38.17 6.05
N ALA A 193 22.58 37.02 6.69
CA ALA A 193 21.59 36.00 6.35
C ALA A 193 20.12 36.52 6.35
N PRO A 194 19.23 35.97 5.48
CA PRO A 194 17.85 36.43 5.39
C PRO A 194 16.99 35.99 6.59
N THR A 195 16.21 36.92 7.13
CA THR A 195 15.25 36.66 8.22
C THR A 195 14.03 35.88 7.71
N ARG A 196 13.73 34.76 8.37
CA ARG A 196 12.58 33.89 8.06
C ARG A 196 11.27 34.61 8.43
N SER A 197 10.48 35.00 7.43
CA SER A 197 9.12 35.53 7.62
C SER A 197 8.18 34.46 8.18
N ARG A 198 7.55 34.75 9.33
CA ARG A 198 6.49 33.91 9.92
C ARG A 198 5.25 33.91 9.02
N GLY A 199 5.11 32.87 8.20
CA GLY A 199 3.92 32.60 7.41
C GLY A 199 2.76 32.10 8.28
N SER A 200 1.59 32.72 8.09
CA SER A 200 0.33 32.38 8.76
C SER A 200 -0.13 30.97 8.38
N ARG A 201 -0.23 30.06 9.35
CA ARG A 201 -0.72 28.68 9.16
C ARG A 201 -2.17 28.72 8.66
N ARG A 202 -2.40 28.34 7.39
CA ARG A 202 -3.75 28.04 6.90
C ARG A 202 -4.16 26.68 7.46
N ARG A 203 -5.25 26.63 8.22
CA ARG A 203 -5.84 25.38 8.72
C ARG A 203 -6.42 24.61 7.54
N ALA A 204 -5.88 23.43 7.25
CA ALA A 204 -6.51 22.48 6.36
C ALA A 204 -7.78 21.92 7.03
N SER A 205 -8.92 21.98 6.34
CA SER A 205 -10.15 21.32 6.79
C SER A 205 -9.96 19.82 6.64
N ARG A 206 -9.96 19.11 7.77
CA ARG A 206 -9.91 17.65 7.81
C ARG A 206 -11.26 17.11 7.32
N VAL A 207 -11.25 16.38 6.20
CA VAL A 207 -12.41 15.59 5.74
C VAL A 207 -12.70 14.56 6.82
N ARG A 208 -13.97 14.48 7.25
CA ARG A 208 -14.40 13.48 8.23
C ARG A 208 -14.48 12.12 7.56
N PRO A 209 -14.03 11.03 8.21
CA PRO A 209 -14.35 9.69 7.78
C PRO A 209 -15.87 9.52 7.79
N THR A 210 -16.45 9.15 6.64
CA THR A 210 -17.82 8.66 6.56
C THR A 210 -17.80 7.17 6.84
N ASP A 211 -18.67 6.73 7.75
CA ASP A 211 -18.86 5.32 8.07
C ASP A 211 -19.48 4.60 6.86
N PRO A 212 -18.89 3.49 6.37
CA PRO A 212 -19.36 2.82 5.15
C PRO A 212 -20.72 2.11 5.33
N ASP A 213 -21.23 2.01 6.56
CA ASP A 213 -22.49 1.32 6.90
C ASP A 213 -23.69 2.28 7.02
N GLU A 214 -23.46 3.61 7.02
CA GLU A 214 -24.55 4.61 7.18
C GLU A 214 -25.59 4.61 6.04
N ASP A 215 -25.26 4.07 4.86
CA ASP A 215 -26.16 3.97 3.70
C ASP A 215 -26.80 2.58 3.54
N LEU A 216 -26.49 1.63 4.44
CA LEU A 216 -27.15 0.32 4.47
C LEU A 216 -28.46 0.44 5.25
N GLU A 217 -29.51 0.94 4.59
CA GLU A 217 -30.88 0.76 5.09
C GLU A 217 -31.19 -0.75 5.09
N LEU A 218 -30.99 -1.39 6.24
CA LEU A 218 -31.46 -2.75 6.53
C LEU A 218 -32.99 -2.73 6.45
N ASP A 219 -33.51 -3.01 5.26
CA ASP A 219 -34.93 -3.28 5.05
C ASP A 219 -35.32 -4.42 5.99
N ARG A 220 -36.07 -4.06 7.04
CA ARG A 220 -36.57 -4.97 8.06
C ARG A 220 -37.45 -6.00 7.36
N LEU A 221 -36.87 -7.13 6.96
CA LEU A 221 -37.62 -8.27 6.46
C LEU A 221 -38.66 -8.66 7.53
N ASP A 222 -39.93 -8.50 7.18
CA ASP A 222 -41.05 -8.90 8.03
C ASP A 222 -41.10 -10.43 8.09
N PRO A 223 -40.97 -11.05 9.27
CA PRO A 223 -40.88 -12.51 9.39
C PRO A 223 -42.20 -13.24 9.13
N SER A 224 -43.26 -12.56 8.65
CA SER A 224 -44.57 -13.18 8.37
C SER A 224 -44.87 -13.41 6.88
N GLU A 225 -43.98 -13.04 5.95
CA GLU A 225 -44.17 -13.35 4.53
C GLU A 225 -43.59 -14.73 4.16
N THR A 226 -44.26 -15.79 4.62
CA THR A 226 -44.10 -17.13 4.04
C THR A 226 -44.91 -17.22 2.75
N ASP A 227 -44.22 -17.29 1.60
CA ASP A 227 -44.81 -17.60 0.28
C ASP A 227 -45.42 -19.03 0.29
N PRO A 228 -46.74 -19.18 0.09
CA PRO A 228 -47.40 -20.49 0.20
C PRO A 228 -47.41 -21.31 -1.11
N GLU A 229 -46.69 -20.93 -2.18
CA GLU A 229 -46.80 -21.61 -3.49
C GLU A 229 -45.56 -22.39 -3.94
N ARG A 230 -44.72 -22.83 -3.00
CA ARG A 230 -43.60 -23.75 -3.28
C ARG A 230 -43.88 -25.20 -2.83
N HIS A 231 -45.04 -25.73 -3.19
CA HIS A 231 -45.27 -27.19 -3.21
C HIS A 231 -46.21 -27.58 -4.37
N GLY A 232 -45.63 -28.12 -5.44
CA GLY A 232 -46.37 -28.74 -6.54
C GLY A 232 -45.43 -29.18 -7.65
N ALA A 233 -45.51 -30.46 -7.99
CA ALA A 233 -44.70 -31.19 -8.97
C ALA A 233 -44.79 -30.68 -10.42
#